data_AF-A0A293MWD4-F1
#
_entry.id   AF-A0A293MWD4-F1
#
_cell.length_a   1.000
_cell.length_b   1.000
_cell.length_c   1.000
_cell.angle_alpha   90.00
_cell.angle_beta   90.00
_cell.angle_gamma   90.00
#
_symmetry.space_group_name_H-M   'P 1'
#
loop_
_entity.id
_entity.type
_entity.pdbx_description
1 polymer ?
#
loop_
_entity_poly.entity_id
_entity_poly.type
_entity_poly.pdbx_seq_one_letter_code
_entity_poly.pdbx_strand_id
1 'polypeptide(L)'
;MICMLLIENKLFESAQASLEYFGNIRTDKTVGTKFQGVETPSQNRYVEYFEEVKDKHHGDAPDEIPLKVSAIRIYKLTGVGAGTGKDFSCEVFQGHSRVFEMDFGRQMNCQADYRVEADMLEVTPINFPVVQGDVKFRFWCLSTSVPRGYEDCPFYFWFHTSFIKNNRLFLQRDVLDNPHKSKTWKVYHEEFAVELLFTPPVKT
;
A
#
# COMPACT_ATOMS: atom_id res chain seq x y z
N MET A 1 5.03 -16.80 0.25
CA MET A 1 5.25 -18.15 -0.33
C MET A 1 4.92 -19.28 0.64
N ILE A 2 5.56 -19.42 1.80
CA ILE A 2 5.24 -20.52 2.73
C ILE A 2 3.75 -20.52 3.12
N CYS A 3 3.19 -19.36 3.48
CA CYS A 3 1.77 -19.27 3.82
C CYS A 3 0.85 -19.72 2.68
N MET A 4 1.12 -19.29 1.45
CA MET A 4 0.39 -19.75 0.26
C MET A 4 0.50 -21.27 0.08
N LEU A 5 1.68 -21.85 0.30
CA LEU A 5 1.86 -23.32 0.23
C LEU A 5 1.05 -24.04 1.29
N LEU A 6 0.96 -23.51 2.51
CA LEU A 6 0.16 -24.11 3.58
C LEU A 6 -1.34 -24.10 3.24
N ILE A 7 -1.84 -23.00 2.64
CA ILE A 7 -3.21 -22.89 2.11
C ILE A 7 -3.41 -23.88 0.95
N GLU A 8 -2.44 -23.98 0.04
CA GLU A 8 -2.53 -24.87 -1.12
C GLU A 8 -2.67 -26.33 -0.72
N ASN A 9 -1.90 -26.75 0.29
CA ASN A 9 -1.94 -28.09 0.87
C ASN A 9 -3.12 -28.30 1.84
N LYS A 10 -4.06 -27.35 1.93
CA LYS A 10 -5.25 -27.41 2.80
C LYS A 10 -4.91 -27.59 4.29
N LEU A 11 -3.75 -27.10 4.72
CA LEU A 11 -3.35 -27.10 6.13
C LEU A 11 -3.99 -25.94 6.91
N PHE A 12 -4.36 -24.86 6.19
CA PHE A 12 -5.16 -23.75 6.70
C PHE A 12 -6.20 -23.37 5.66
N GLU A 13 -7.39 -22.98 6.14
CA GLU A 13 -8.51 -22.56 5.30
C GLU A 13 -8.51 -21.05 4.99
N SER A 14 -7.63 -20.26 5.63
CA SER A 14 -7.55 -18.82 5.39
C SER A 14 -6.12 -18.27 5.43
N ALA A 15 -5.88 -17.17 4.71
CA ALA A 15 -4.63 -16.43 4.72
C ALA A 15 -4.28 -15.94 6.12
N GLN A 16 -5.27 -15.42 6.85
CA GLN A 16 -5.09 -14.97 8.22
C GLN A 16 -4.56 -16.09 9.12
N ALA A 17 -5.19 -17.26 9.13
CA ALA A 17 -4.75 -18.37 9.97
C ALA A 17 -3.35 -18.86 9.58
N SER A 18 -3.05 -18.90 8.28
CA SER A 18 -1.73 -19.30 7.79
C SER A 18 -0.63 -18.29 8.16
N LEU A 19 -0.90 -16.99 8.04
CA LEU A 19 0.02 -15.90 8.40
C LEU A 19 0.26 -15.90 9.92
N GLU A 20 -0.81 -16.05 10.71
CA GLU A 20 -0.73 -16.12 12.16
C GLU A 20 0.12 -17.32 12.62
N TYR A 21 -0.12 -18.50 12.05
CA TYR A 21 0.67 -19.70 12.33
C TYR A 21 2.15 -19.49 11.98
N PHE A 22 2.42 -19.04 10.76
CA PHE A 22 3.79 -18.87 10.28
C PHE A 22 4.57 -17.87 11.14
N GLY A 23 3.97 -16.72 11.46
CA GLY A 23 4.62 -15.73 12.30
C GLY A 23 4.79 -16.16 13.76
N ASN A 24 3.88 -16.98 14.30
CA ASN A 24 4.05 -17.58 15.63
C ASN A 24 5.22 -18.55 15.70
N ILE A 25 5.45 -19.35 14.66
CA ILE A 25 6.57 -20.30 14.58
C ILE A 25 7.90 -19.59 14.38
N ARG A 26 7.91 -18.51 13.58
CA ARG A 26 9.12 -17.78 13.22
C ARG A 26 9.56 -16.75 14.26
N THR A 27 8.64 -16.31 15.11
CA THR A 27 8.92 -15.37 16.20
C THR A 27 9.41 -16.13 17.40
N ASP A 28 10.65 -15.87 17.82
CA ASP A 28 11.13 -16.37 19.11
C ASP A 28 10.43 -15.61 20.25
N LYS A 29 9.38 -16.24 20.80
CA LYS A 29 8.59 -15.70 21.92
C LYS A 29 9.37 -15.61 23.22
N THR A 30 10.57 -16.21 23.31
CA THR A 30 11.44 -16.12 24.50
C THR A 30 12.22 -14.80 24.57
N VAL A 31 12.35 -14.10 23.44
CA VAL A 31 13.07 -12.80 23.32
C VAL A 31 12.09 -11.62 23.15
N GLY A 32 10.78 -11.87 22.98
CA GLY A 32 9.72 -10.86 23.01
C GLY A 32 8.37 -11.34 22.47
N THR A 33 7.28 -10.67 22.86
CA THR A 33 5.89 -11.02 22.47
C THR A 33 5.45 -10.50 21.10
N LYS A 34 6.31 -9.74 20.40
CA LYS A 34 5.96 -9.10 19.12
C LYS A 34 6.32 -9.99 17.94
N PHE A 35 5.43 -10.10 16.96
CA PHE A 35 5.71 -10.67 15.64
C PHE A 35 7.06 -10.15 15.12
N GLN A 36 8.04 -11.03 14.99
CA GLN A 36 9.38 -10.69 14.54
C GLN A 36 9.42 -10.67 13.01
N GLY A 37 8.99 -9.55 12.43
CA GLY A 37 9.75 -8.82 11.42
C GLY A 37 10.17 -9.51 10.12
N VAL A 38 9.37 -10.39 9.52
CA VAL A 38 9.67 -10.88 8.15
C VAL A 38 8.62 -10.56 7.11
N GLU A 39 7.47 -10.01 7.53
CA GLU A 39 6.36 -9.75 6.62
C GLU A 39 6.02 -8.25 6.59
N THR A 40 5.89 -7.74 5.37
CA THR A 40 5.34 -6.43 5.07
C THR A 40 3.85 -6.57 4.80
N PRO A 41 3.00 -5.58 5.12
CA PRO A 41 1.59 -5.63 4.79
C PRO A 41 1.27 -5.95 3.32
N SER A 42 2.10 -5.50 2.37
CA SER A 42 1.94 -5.91 0.98
C SER A 42 2.16 -7.41 0.78
N GLN A 43 3.09 -8.05 1.48
CA GLN A 43 3.22 -9.51 1.42
C GLN A 43 1.98 -10.21 1.98
N ASN A 44 1.41 -9.72 3.08
CA ASN A 44 0.18 -10.27 3.66
C ASN A 44 -0.99 -10.17 2.67
N ARG A 45 -1.15 -9.00 2.05
CA ARG A 45 -2.16 -8.74 1.00
C ARG A 45 -2.05 -9.73 -0.16
N TYR A 46 -0.85 -10.13 -0.56
CA TYR A 46 -0.68 -11.12 -1.64
C TYR A 46 -1.01 -12.56 -1.18
N VAL A 47 -0.89 -12.88 0.11
CA VAL A 47 -1.40 -14.15 0.64
C VAL A 47 -2.93 -14.16 0.62
N GLU A 48 -3.57 -13.04 0.97
CA GLU A 48 -5.03 -12.86 0.85
C GLU A 48 -5.50 -12.94 -0.62
N TYR A 49 -4.76 -12.32 -1.55
CA TYR A 49 -5.04 -12.46 -2.99
C TYR A 49 -4.95 -13.92 -3.45
N PHE A 50 -3.96 -14.68 -2.97
CA PHE A 50 -3.84 -16.10 -3.30
C PHE A 50 -5.03 -16.92 -2.78
N GLU A 51 -5.48 -16.67 -1.55
CA GLU A 51 -6.72 -17.26 -1.02
C GLU A 51 -7.92 -16.95 -1.92
N GLU A 52 -8.11 -15.67 -2.29
CA GLU A 52 -9.22 -15.27 -3.18
C GLU A 52 -9.13 -15.93 -4.56
N VAL A 53 -7.93 -16.09 -5.12
CA VAL A 53 -7.71 -16.81 -6.39
C VAL A 53 -8.06 -18.29 -6.29
N LYS A 54 -7.62 -18.95 -5.22
CA LYS A 54 -7.92 -20.37 -4.98
C LYS A 54 -9.43 -20.60 -4.84
N ASP A 55 -10.09 -19.75 -4.06
CA ASP A 55 -11.48 -19.98 -3.66
C ASP A 55 -12.50 -19.51 -4.71
N LYS A 56 -12.23 -18.36 -5.36
CA LYS A 56 -13.20 -17.72 -6.28
C LYS A 56 -12.82 -17.84 -7.75
N HIS A 57 -11.53 -18.03 -8.04
CA HIS A 57 -11.03 -18.17 -9.40
C HIS A 57 -10.55 -19.59 -9.70
N HIS A 58 -10.84 -20.56 -8.83
CA HIS A 58 -10.47 -21.97 -8.99
C HIS A 58 -8.96 -22.20 -9.23
N GLY A 59 -8.12 -21.28 -8.74
CA GLY A 59 -6.67 -21.30 -8.92
C GLY A 59 -6.17 -20.64 -10.21
N ASP A 60 -7.06 -20.17 -11.09
CA ASP A 60 -6.69 -19.44 -12.29
C ASP A 60 -6.37 -17.98 -11.97
N ALA A 61 -5.33 -17.44 -12.59
CA ALA A 61 -4.97 -16.04 -12.44
C ALA A 61 -6.13 -15.14 -12.92
N PRO A 62 -6.54 -14.13 -12.13
CA PRO A 62 -7.62 -13.24 -12.53
C PRO A 62 -7.15 -12.32 -13.67
N ASP A 63 -8.08 -11.89 -14.53
CA ASP A 63 -7.78 -10.93 -15.59
C ASP A 63 -7.18 -9.65 -15.03
N GLU A 64 -6.09 -9.16 -15.62
CA GLU A 64 -5.52 -7.86 -15.28
C GLU A 64 -6.49 -6.74 -15.72
N ILE A 65 -7.01 -5.97 -14.75
CA ILE A 65 -7.99 -4.92 -15.04
C ILE A 65 -7.24 -3.61 -15.29
N PRO A 66 -7.32 -2.99 -16.48
CA PRO A 66 -6.69 -1.70 -16.72
C PRO A 66 -7.39 -0.60 -15.92
N LEU A 67 -6.63 0.10 -15.08
CA LEU A 67 -7.14 1.15 -14.19
C LEU A 67 -6.34 2.45 -14.36
N LYS A 68 -7.00 3.57 -14.10
CA LYS A 68 -6.35 4.89 -14.04
C LYS A 68 -6.67 5.53 -12.70
N VAL A 69 -5.64 5.97 -11.98
CA VAL A 69 -5.79 6.68 -10.70
C VAL A 69 -6.26 8.10 -10.98
N SER A 70 -7.39 8.48 -10.39
CA SER A 70 -7.99 9.81 -10.53
C SER A 70 -7.67 10.70 -9.35
N ALA A 71 -7.46 10.14 -8.16
CA ALA A 71 -7.02 10.89 -6.99
C ALA A 71 -6.27 9.98 -6.01
N ILE A 72 -5.35 10.59 -5.27
CA ILE A 72 -4.68 10.02 -4.10
C ILE A 72 -5.06 10.89 -2.91
N ARG A 73 -5.56 10.31 -1.82
CA ARG A 73 -5.78 11.03 -0.58
C ARG A 73 -4.89 10.50 0.51
N ILE A 74 -4.25 11.40 1.25
CA ILE A 74 -3.44 11.05 2.43
C ILE A 74 -4.05 11.73 3.64
N TYR A 75 -4.54 10.92 4.57
CA TYR A 75 -5.23 11.37 5.78
C TYR A 75 -4.25 11.49 6.94
N LYS A 76 -4.56 12.40 7.86
CA LYS A 76 -3.80 12.64 9.10
C LYS A 76 -2.34 12.94 8.84
N LEU A 77 -2.13 13.92 7.97
CA LEU A 77 -0.81 14.34 7.55
C LEU A 77 -0.18 15.36 8.50
N THR A 78 -0.99 16.02 9.35
CA THR A 78 -0.50 16.93 10.39
C THR A 78 0.59 16.26 11.24
N GLY A 79 1.75 16.92 11.34
CA GLY A 79 2.91 16.39 12.08
C GLY A 79 3.78 15.40 11.31
N VAL A 80 3.38 14.96 10.11
CA VAL A 80 4.20 14.15 9.21
C VAL A 80 4.93 15.06 8.23
N GLY A 81 6.25 15.15 8.34
CA GLY A 81 7.06 16.02 7.48
C GLY A 81 6.68 17.49 7.65
N ALA A 82 6.39 18.18 6.57
CA ALA A 82 5.88 19.55 6.58
C ALA A 82 4.40 19.66 7.01
N GLY A 83 3.72 18.55 7.30
CA GLY A 83 2.32 18.51 7.72
C GLY A 83 1.30 18.75 6.62
N THR A 84 1.76 19.13 5.42
CA THR A 84 0.91 19.60 4.31
C THR A 84 1.15 18.82 3.02
N GLY A 85 2.12 17.91 2.98
CA GLY A 85 2.47 17.13 1.79
C GLY A 85 3.39 17.84 0.80
N LYS A 86 3.73 19.12 1.01
CA LYS A 86 4.62 19.88 0.10
C LYS A 86 6.04 19.33 0.03
N ASP A 87 6.45 18.56 1.00
CA ASP A 87 7.75 17.89 1.06
C ASP A 87 7.70 16.45 0.55
N PHE A 88 6.56 16.01 0.01
CA PHE A 88 6.37 14.66 -0.52
C PHE A 88 6.44 14.60 -2.05
N SER A 89 6.93 13.47 -2.53
CA SER A 89 6.83 13.04 -3.93
C SER A 89 6.46 11.56 -4.00
N CYS A 90 6.00 11.09 -5.15
CA CYS A 90 5.53 9.73 -5.34
C CYS A 90 6.00 9.16 -6.67
N GLU A 91 6.51 7.93 -6.64
CA GLU A 91 6.85 7.14 -7.82
C GLU A 91 5.88 5.96 -7.94
N VAL A 92 5.45 5.66 -9.17
CA VAL A 92 4.58 4.53 -9.48
C VAL A 92 5.32 3.55 -10.38
N PHE A 93 5.23 2.27 -10.01
CA PHE A 93 5.83 1.17 -10.77
C PHE A 93 4.74 0.19 -11.19
N GLN A 94 4.87 -0.35 -12.40
CA GLN A 94 4.14 -1.53 -12.85
C GLN A 94 5.17 -2.65 -13.06
N GLY A 95 5.05 -3.73 -12.28
CA GLY A 95 6.13 -4.70 -12.12
C GLY A 95 7.44 -4.02 -11.69
N HIS A 96 8.49 -4.14 -12.50
CA HIS A 96 9.81 -3.56 -12.23
C HIS A 96 10.06 -2.20 -12.90
N SER A 97 9.11 -1.71 -13.71
CA SER A 97 9.30 -0.49 -14.49
C SER A 97 8.65 0.71 -13.80
N ARG A 98 9.39 1.80 -13.64
CA ARG A 98 8.84 3.08 -13.19
C ARG A 98 8.02 3.68 -14.32
N VAL A 99 6.70 3.78 -14.14
CA VAL A 99 5.76 4.24 -15.18
C VAL A 99 5.28 5.67 -14.96
N PHE A 100 5.42 6.20 -13.74
CA PHE A 100 4.98 7.55 -13.42
C PHE A 100 5.72 8.12 -12.21
N GLU A 101 5.82 9.45 -12.13
CA GLU A 101 6.33 10.16 -10.97
C GLU A 101 5.61 11.50 -10.78
N MET A 102 5.46 11.91 -9.53
CA MET A 102 4.80 13.15 -9.11
C MET A 102 5.61 13.81 -7.99
N ASP A 103 5.64 15.15 -7.99
CA ASP A 103 6.19 15.95 -6.89
C ASP A 103 5.09 16.89 -6.40
N PHE A 104 4.65 16.71 -5.15
CA PHE A 104 3.46 17.38 -4.63
C PHE A 104 3.76 18.84 -4.30
N GLY A 105 4.96 19.15 -3.83
CA GLY A 105 5.39 20.52 -3.54
C GLY A 105 5.57 21.38 -4.78
N ARG A 106 6.18 20.79 -5.81
CA ARG A 106 6.38 21.44 -7.12
C ARG A 106 5.16 21.37 -8.02
N GLN A 107 4.14 20.59 -7.63
CA GLN A 107 2.99 20.23 -8.48
C GLN A 107 3.42 19.67 -9.84
N MET A 108 4.46 18.83 -9.84
CA MET A 108 4.90 18.14 -11.04
C MET A 108 4.01 16.94 -11.30
N ASN A 109 3.39 16.86 -12.48
CA ASN A 109 2.48 15.79 -12.90
C ASN A 109 1.27 15.57 -11.96
N CYS A 110 0.94 16.55 -11.12
CA CYS A 110 -0.22 16.51 -10.23
C CYS A 110 -0.62 17.90 -9.74
N GLN A 111 -1.85 18.05 -9.27
CA GLN A 111 -2.28 19.13 -8.39
C GLN A 111 -2.42 18.57 -6.98
N ALA A 112 -1.84 19.22 -5.98
CA ALA A 112 -1.82 18.75 -4.60
C ALA A 112 -2.35 19.82 -3.66
N ASP A 113 -3.49 19.53 -3.04
CA ASP A 113 -4.25 20.47 -2.21
C ASP A 113 -4.48 19.89 -0.82
N TYR A 114 -3.90 20.53 0.20
CA TYR A 114 -4.09 20.13 1.59
C TYR A 114 -5.31 20.82 2.20
N ARG A 115 -6.25 20.02 2.69
CA ARG A 115 -7.50 20.45 3.31
C ARG A 115 -7.36 20.42 4.83
N VAL A 116 -7.16 21.59 5.44
CA VAL A 116 -6.88 21.74 6.88
C VAL A 116 -8.00 21.15 7.75
N GLU A 117 -9.26 21.45 7.45
CA GLU A 117 -10.40 20.99 8.26
C GLU A 117 -10.56 19.46 8.29
N ALA A 118 -10.18 18.80 7.19
CA ALA A 118 -10.25 17.35 7.06
C ALA A 118 -8.93 16.64 7.44
N ASP A 119 -7.87 17.41 7.71
CA ASP A 119 -6.48 16.93 7.85
C ASP A 119 -6.12 15.93 6.75
N MET A 120 -6.32 16.34 5.49
CA MET A 120 -6.21 15.45 4.34
C MET A 120 -5.59 16.17 3.14
N LEU A 121 -4.55 15.56 2.57
CA LEU A 121 -3.98 15.96 1.29
C LEU A 121 -4.70 15.23 0.16
N GLU A 122 -5.31 15.98 -0.76
CA GLU A 122 -5.83 15.43 -2.01
C GLU A 122 -4.86 15.74 -3.15
N VAL A 123 -4.37 14.70 -3.83
CA VAL A 123 -3.50 14.81 -4.99
C VAL A 123 -4.27 14.31 -6.21
N THR A 124 -4.47 15.18 -7.20
CA THR A 124 -5.06 14.85 -8.49
C THR A 124 -3.95 14.68 -9.52
N PRO A 125 -3.65 13.45 -9.97
CA PRO A 125 -2.61 13.21 -10.97
C PRO A 125 -2.96 13.83 -12.34
N ILE A 126 -1.99 14.40 -13.02
CA ILE A 126 -2.11 14.94 -14.39
C ILE A 126 -1.46 13.95 -15.36
N ASN A 127 -2.18 13.53 -16.40
CA ASN A 127 -1.68 12.57 -17.40
C ASN A 127 -1.22 11.22 -16.82
N PHE A 128 -1.85 10.75 -15.73
CA PHE A 128 -1.56 9.44 -15.16
C PHE A 128 -1.78 8.32 -16.20
N PRO A 129 -0.83 7.38 -16.37
CA PRO A 129 -0.94 6.30 -17.32
C PRO A 129 -2.01 5.28 -16.89
N VAL A 130 -2.52 4.50 -17.84
CA VAL A 130 -3.29 3.30 -17.48
C VAL A 130 -2.31 2.27 -16.91
N VAL A 131 -2.63 1.69 -15.76
CA VAL A 131 -1.84 0.64 -15.10
C VAL A 131 -2.65 -0.66 -15.02
N GLN A 132 -1.97 -1.80 -15.04
CA GLN A 132 -2.57 -3.12 -14.96
C GLN A 132 -1.63 -4.13 -14.28
N GLY A 133 -2.17 -5.23 -13.76
CA GLY A 133 -1.42 -6.23 -13.00
C GLY A 133 -0.94 -5.70 -11.65
N ASP A 134 0.31 -6.00 -11.30
CA ASP A 134 0.99 -5.57 -10.08
C ASP A 134 1.49 -4.13 -10.15
N VAL A 135 0.98 -3.30 -9.25
CA VAL A 135 1.28 -1.86 -9.18
C VAL A 135 1.81 -1.51 -7.79
N LYS A 136 2.86 -0.69 -7.78
CA LYS A 136 3.47 -0.16 -6.56
C LYS A 136 3.43 1.35 -6.53
N PHE A 137 3.11 1.90 -5.38
CA PHE A 137 3.30 3.32 -5.08
C PHE A 137 4.40 3.45 -4.02
N ARG A 138 5.42 4.26 -4.30
CA ARG A 138 6.51 4.56 -3.36
C ARG A 138 6.55 6.05 -3.09
N PHE A 139 6.48 6.43 -1.82
CA PHE A 139 6.44 7.83 -1.40
C PHE A 139 7.78 8.24 -0.83
N TRP A 140 8.24 9.42 -1.24
CA TRP A 140 9.44 10.07 -0.76
C TRP A 140 9.07 11.31 0.05
N CYS A 141 9.93 11.67 0.99
CA CYS A 141 9.78 12.87 1.80
C CYS A 141 11.15 13.53 1.97
N LEU A 142 11.20 14.85 1.76
CA LEU A 142 12.42 15.64 1.94
C LEU A 142 12.74 15.88 3.42
N SER A 143 11.72 15.84 4.30
CA SER A 143 11.93 16.05 5.73
C SER A 143 12.63 14.85 6.37
N THR A 144 13.71 15.13 7.10
CA THR A 144 14.45 14.12 7.90
C THR A 144 13.69 13.70 9.15
N SER A 145 12.61 14.40 9.53
CA SER A 145 11.73 13.99 10.64
C SER A 145 10.87 12.77 10.30
N VAL A 146 10.70 12.46 9.01
CA VAL A 146 9.93 11.30 8.55
C VAL A 146 10.87 10.09 8.42
N PRO A 147 10.67 9.02 9.22
CA PRO A 147 11.57 7.89 9.25
C PRO A 147 11.48 7.09 7.95
N ARG A 148 12.64 6.67 7.44
CA ARG A 148 12.75 5.75 6.31
C ARG A 148 12.85 4.31 6.80
N GLY A 149 12.20 3.41 6.09
CA GLY A 149 12.16 1.99 6.40
C GLY A 149 12.76 1.13 5.29
N TYR A 150 12.05 0.06 4.93
CA TYR A 150 12.39 -0.74 3.77
C TYR A 150 12.41 0.14 2.50
N GLU A 151 13.28 -0.24 1.56
CA GLU A 151 13.56 0.49 0.32
C GLU A 151 14.02 1.94 0.48
N ASP A 152 14.55 2.29 1.66
CA ASP A 152 15.02 3.65 1.99
C ASP A 152 13.96 4.75 1.75
N CYS A 153 12.68 4.42 1.89
CA CYS A 153 11.59 5.39 1.71
C CYS A 153 10.72 5.50 2.98
N PRO A 154 10.01 6.63 3.17
CA PRO A 154 8.98 6.78 4.20
C PRO A 154 7.97 5.64 4.24
N PHE A 155 7.31 5.37 3.11
CA PHE A 155 6.34 4.30 2.98
C PHE A 155 6.06 3.97 1.51
N TYR A 156 5.55 2.76 1.29
CA TYR A 156 5.09 2.29 -0.01
C TYR A 156 3.99 1.25 0.19
N PHE A 157 3.39 0.82 -0.91
CA PHE A 157 2.50 -0.33 -0.93
C PHE A 157 2.40 -0.91 -2.34
N TRP A 158 2.03 -2.19 -2.41
CA TRP A 158 1.71 -2.92 -3.63
C TRP A 158 0.25 -3.33 -3.67
N PHE A 159 -0.37 -3.34 -4.83
CA PHE A 159 -1.68 -3.95 -5.05
C PHE A 159 -1.73 -4.55 -6.45
N HIS A 160 -2.67 -5.46 -6.66
CA HIS A 160 -2.95 -6.00 -7.98
C HIS A 160 -4.31 -5.48 -8.46
N THR A 161 -4.34 -4.94 -9.66
CA THR A 161 -5.50 -4.21 -10.22
C THR A 161 -6.80 -5.03 -10.24
N SER A 162 -6.72 -6.34 -10.46
CA SER A 162 -7.88 -7.25 -10.47
C SER A 162 -8.66 -7.32 -9.16
N PHE A 163 -8.03 -6.98 -8.03
CA PHE A 163 -8.66 -7.06 -6.71
C PHE A 163 -9.23 -5.72 -6.24
N ILE A 164 -9.16 -4.68 -7.08
CA ILE A 164 -9.77 -3.38 -6.78
C ILE A 164 -11.29 -3.50 -6.89
N LYS A 165 -11.97 -3.13 -5.81
CA LYS A 165 -13.43 -3.16 -5.68
C LYS A 165 -13.95 -1.73 -5.53
N ASN A 166 -15.12 -1.43 -6.11
CA ASN A 166 -15.77 -0.12 -5.99
C ASN A 166 -14.89 1.08 -6.42
N ASN A 167 -13.99 0.87 -7.39
CA ASN A 167 -13.07 1.89 -7.90
C ASN A 167 -12.24 2.59 -6.81
N ARG A 168 -11.89 1.86 -5.74
CA ARG A 168 -11.23 2.41 -4.56
C ARG A 168 -10.28 1.41 -3.92
N LEU A 169 -9.15 1.91 -3.44
CA LEU A 169 -8.26 1.20 -2.51
C LEU A 169 -8.03 2.09 -1.29
N PHE A 170 -8.36 1.62 -0.10
CA PHE A 170 -8.17 2.35 1.14
C PHE A 170 -7.26 1.55 2.08
N LEU A 171 -6.12 2.14 2.44
CA LEU A 171 -5.07 1.50 3.23
C LEU A 171 -4.79 2.34 4.48
N GLN A 172 -5.14 1.81 5.65
CA GLN A 172 -4.77 2.41 6.94
C GLN A 172 -3.29 2.18 7.26
N ARG A 173 -2.78 2.92 8.25
CA ARG A 173 -1.38 2.86 8.73
C ARG A 173 -0.86 1.44 8.86
N ASP A 174 -1.64 0.56 9.48
CA ASP A 174 -1.19 -0.79 9.84
C ASP A 174 -1.07 -1.73 8.63
N VAL A 175 -1.65 -1.34 7.48
CA VAL A 175 -1.56 -2.08 6.21
C VAL A 175 -0.68 -1.38 5.15
N LEU A 176 0.11 -0.38 5.56
CA LEU A 176 1.11 0.30 4.73
C LEU A 176 2.52 -0.21 5.06
N ASP A 177 3.35 -0.38 4.03
CA ASP A 177 4.73 -0.84 4.23
C ASP A 177 5.58 0.30 4.78
N ASN A 178 6.23 0.02 5.92
CA ASN A 178 6.91 0.93 6.86
C ASN A 178 6.04 1.51 8.00
N PRO A 179 4.88 2.17 7.77
CA PRO A 179 4.04 2.70 8.85
C PRO A 179 3.45 1.63 9.78
N HIS A 180 3.29 0.38 9.32
CA HIS A 180 2.86 -0.75 10.16
C HIS A 180 3.78 -1.02 11.36
N LYS A 181 5.02 -0.51 11.36
CA LYS A 181 5.97 -0.74 12.44
C LYS A 181 5.73 0.22 13.59
N SER A 182 5.50 -0.31 14.79
CA SER A 182 5.23 0.49 16.00
C SER A 182 6.27 1.56 16.32
N LYS A 183 7.54 1.37 15.89
CA LYS A 183 8.60 2.37 16.04
C LYS A 183 8.35 3.68 15.28
N THR A 184 7.46 3.67 14.29
CA THR A 184 7.13 4.81 13.43
C THR A 184 5.89 5.58 13.90
N TRP A 185 5.14 5.06 14.88
CA TRP A 185 3.84 5.61 15.30
C TRP A 185 3.93 6.93 16.08
N LYS A 186 5.14 7.37 16.44
CA LYS A 186 5.37 8.76 16.89
C LYS A 186 5.21 9.77 15.75
N VAL A 187 5.30 9.32 14.50
CA VAL A 187 5.16 10.14 13.29
C VAL A 187 3.84 9.83 12.61
N TYR A 188 3.52 8.56 12.36
CA TYR A 188 2.27 8.17 11.71
C TYR A 188 1.15 7.92 12.74
N HIS A 189 0.19 8.83 12.80
CA HIS A 189 -1.01 8.74 13.64
C HIS A 189 -1.81 7.46 13.33
N GLU A 190 -2.60 6.94 14.28
CA GLU A 190 -3.39 5.70 14.07
C GLU A 190 -4.40 5.82 12.93
N GLU A 191 -4.94 7.01 12.72
CA GLU A 191 -5.84 7.34 11.61
C GLU A 191 -5.10 7.73 10.31
N PHE A 192 -3.76 7.65 10.26
CA PHE A 192 -3.01 7.84 9.02
C PHE A 192 -3.43 6.81 7.99
N ALA A 193 -3.77 7.25 6.78
CA ALA A 193 -4.25 6.37 5.73
C ALA A 193 -3.95 6.94 4.34
N VAL A 194 -3.86 6.05 3.36
CA VAL A 194 -3.78 6.39 1.93
C VAL A 194 -4.97 5.79 1.21
N GLU A 195 -5.63 6.61 0.39
CA GLU A 195 -6.72 6.20 -0.48
C GLU A 195 -6.35 6.45 -1.94
N LEU A 196 -6.53 5.44 -2.79
CA LEU A 196 -6.54 5.62 -4.23
C LEU A 196 -7.99 5.56 -4.72
N LEU A 197 -8.37 6.55 -5.52
CA LEU A 197 -9.60 6.53 -6.31
C LEU A 197 -9.23 6.25 -7.76
N PHE A 198 -10.03 5.38 -8.40
CA PHE A 198 -9.84 4.99 -9.79
C PHE A 198 -11.00 5.52 -10.64
N THR A 199 -10.72 5.93 -11.87
CA THR A 199 -11.78 6.10 -12.87
C THR A 199 -12.16 4.76 -13.47
N PRO A 200 -13.45 4.50 -13.72
CA PRO A 200 -13.87 3.30 -14.46
C PRO A 200 -13.16 3.24 -15.81
N PRO A 201 -12.79 2.05 -16.31
CA PRO A 201 -12.30 1.91 -17.67
C PRO A 201 -13.35 2.46 -18.64
N VAL A 202 -12.93 3.33 -19.55
CA VAL A 202 -13.80 3.78 -20.65
C VAL A 202 -14.11 2.54 -21.47
N LYS A 203 -15.38 2.11 -21.48
CA LYS A 203 -15.83 1.07 -22.40
C LYS A 203 -15.66 1.62 -23.81
N THR A 204 -14.62 1.18 -24.51
CA THR A 204 -14.51 1.29 -25.97
C THR A 204 -15.48 0.35 -26.65
#